data_AF-A0A9E1MZC0-F1
#
_entry.id   AF-A0A9E1MZC0-F1
#
_cell.length_a   1.000
_cell.length_b   1.000
_cell.length_c   1.000
_cell.angle_alpha   90.00
_cell.angle_beta   90.00
_cell.angle_gamma   90.00
#
_symmetry.space_group_name_H-M   'P 1'
#
loop_
_entity.id
_entity.type
_entity.pdbx_description
1 polymer ?
#
loop_
_entity_poly.entity_id
_entity_poly.type
_entity_poly.pdbx_seq_one_letter_code
_entity_poly.pdbx_strand_id
1 'polypeptide(L)' 'LMMLSSKQRDLAFEIARTMTYVELCAEPQYMDEYTGALYLPHTDMSLFPSRESE' A
#
# COMPACT_ATOMS: atom_id res chain seq x y z
N LEU A 1 4.12 -21.12 9.51
CA LEU A 1 3.69 -21.95 8.34
C LEU A 1 4.87 -22.42 7.48
N MET A 2 5.79 -21.55 7.03
CA MET A 2 6.94 -21.95 6.18
C MET A 2 7.99 -22.85 6.87
N MET A 3 8.07 -22.83 8.21
CA MET A 3 8.94 -23.75 8.96
C MET A 3 8.36 -25.16 9.10
N LEU A 4 7.04 -25.32 8.93
CA LEU A 4 6.33 -26.60 9.15
C LEU A 4 6.18 -27.43 7.87
N SER A 5 6.38 -26.83 6.69
CA SER A 5 6.26 -27.53 5.41
C SER A 5 7.17 -26.93 4.35
N SER A 6 7.85 -27.80 3.59
CA SER A 6 8.73 -27.42 2.48
C SER A 6 7.94 -26.75 1.35
N LYS A 7 6.77 -27.29 0.97
CA LYS A 7 5.93 -26.73 -0.10
C LYS A 7 5.55 -25.27 0.14
N GLN A 8 5.21 -24.90 1.37
CA GLN A 8 4.84 -23.53 1.75
C GLN A 8 6.05 -22.61 1.73
N ARG A 9 7.25 -23.15 1.96
CA ARG A 9 8.50 -22.40 1.86
C ARG A 9 8.85 -22.12 0.40
N ASP A 10 8.70 -23.11 -0.47
CA ASP A 10 8.95 -22.96 -1.91
C ASP A 10 7.98 -21.93 -2.53
N LEU A 11 6.70 -21.99 -2.17
CA LEU A 11 5.70 -21.00 -2.57
C LEU A 11 6.06 -19.57 -2.11
N ALA A 12 6.57 -19.42 -0.88
CA ALA A 12 6.98 -18.12 -0.38
C ALA A 12 8.17 -17.54 -1.18
N PHE A 13 9.12 -18.39 -1.57
CA PHE A 13 10.22 -17.97 -2.45
C PHE A 13 9.74 -17.61 -3.85
N GLU A 14 8.78 -18.34 -4.40
CA GLU A 14 8.18 -18.02 -5.70
C GLU A 14 7.48 -16.66 -5.69
N ILE A 15 6.69 -16.38 -4.65
CA ILE A 15 6.04 -15.08 -4.46
C ILE A 15 7.08 -13.97 -4.32
N ALA A 16 8.09 -14.16 -3.47
CA ALA A 16 9.15 -13.17 -3.28
C ALA A 16 9.89 -12.84 -4.58
N ARG A 17 10.05 -13.82 -5.49
CA ARG A 17 10.67 -13.62 -6.81
C ARG A 17 9.80 -12.86 -7.80
N THR A 18 8.48 -12.90 -7.63
CA THR A 18 7.52 -12.21 -8.51
C THR A 18 7.09 -10.85 -7.96
N MET A 19 7.40 -10.55 -6.69
CA MET A 19 7.18 -9.23 -6.11
C MET A 19 8.04 -8.17 -6.82
N THR A 20 7.38 -7.12 -7.27
CA THR A 20 8.04 -5.93 -7.84
C THR A 20 8.12 -4.85 -6.78
N TYR A 21 9.33 -4.36 -6.50
CA TYR A 21 9.54 -3.21 -5.64
C TYR A 21 9.21 -1.92 -6.38
N VAL A 22 8.47 -1.02 -5.72
CA VAL A 22 8.14 0.31 -6.24
C VAL A 22 8.76 1.36 -5.32
N GLU A 23 9.61 2.21 -5.89
CA GLU A 23 10.27 3.30 -5.17
C GLU A 23 9.39 4.56 -5.19
N LEU A 24 8.53 4.71 -4.19
CA LEU A 24 7.59 5.83 -4.13
C LEU A 24 8.27 7.20 -3.98
N CYS A 25 9.46 7.26 -3.38
CA CYS A 25 10.22 8.51 -3.26
C CYS A 25 10.72 9.06 -4.61
N ALA A 26 10.81 8.20 -5.64
CA ALA A 26 11.21 8.60 -6.98
C ALA A 26 10.00 9.08 -7.82
N GLU A 27 8.77 8.86 -7.36
CA GLU A 27 7.54 9.27 -8.04
C GLU A 27 7.15 10.70 -7.63
N PRO A 28 7.15 11.68 -8.55
CA PRO A 28 6.82 13.06 -8.22
C PRO A 28 5.46 13.24 -7.57
N GLN A 29 4.46 12.42 -7.96
CA GLN A 29 3.10 12.50 -7.43
C GLN A 29 2.97 12.02 -5.98
N TYR A 30 3.90 11.21 -5.49
CA TYR A 30 3.82 10.65 -4.14
C TYR A 30 3.82 11.73 -3.06
N MET A 31 4.58 12.81 -3.25
CA MET A 31 4.65 13.89 -2.26
C MET A 31 3.34 14.68 -2.16
N ASP A 32 2.61 14.81 -3.27
CA ASP A 32 1.31 15.48 -3.29
C ASP A 32 0.27 14.65 -2.53
N GLU A 33 0.19 13.35 -2.81
CA GLU A 33 -0.69 12.41 -2.11
C GLU A 33 -0.35 12.29 -0.62
N TYR A 34 0.94 12.21 -0.29
CA TYR A 34 1.40 12.19 1.10
C TYR A 34 0.94 13.43 1.87
N THR A 35 1.08 14.61 1.25
CA THR A 35 0.70 15.89 1.87
C THR A 35 -0.82 15.98 2.04
N GLY A 36 -1.60 15.51 1.07
CA GLY A 36 -3.07 15.44 1.16
C GLY A 36 -3.56 14.56 2.33
N ALA A 37 -2.82 13.50 2.65
CA ALA A 37 -3.13 12.58 3.74
C ALA A 37 -2.78 13.10 5.14
N LEU A 38 -2.13 14.26 5.27
CA LEU A 38 -1.77 14.83 6.57
C LEU A 38 -2.95 15.52 7.30
N TYR A 39 -4.09 15.71 6.63
CA TYR A 39 -5.30 16.27 7.22
C TYR A 39 -6.39 15.21 7.36
N LEU A 40 -7.21 15.29 8.41
CA LEU A 40 -8.28 14.30 8.64
C LEU A 40 -9.61 14.77 8.04
N PRO A 41 -10.35 13.89 7.34
CA PRO A 41 -9.99 12.51 6.96
C PRO A 41 -8.97 12.44 5.81
N HIS A 42 -8.93 13.47 4.97
CA HIS A 42 -7.96 13.76 3.91
C HIS A 42 -8.18 15.22 3.47
N THR A 43 -7.26 15.85 2.74
CA THR A 43 -7.51 17.17 2.13
C THR A 43 -8.63 17.11 1.08
N ASP A 44 -8.74 15.99 0.36
CA ASP A 44 -9.84 15.71 -0.58
C ASP A 44 -10.94 14.86 0.10
N MET A 45 -12.10 15.47 0.30
CA MET A 45 -13.26 14.83 0.95
C MET A 45 -13.99 13.84 0.02
N SER A 46 -13.80 13.93 -1.30
CA SER A 46 -14.43 13.01 -2.25
C SER A 46 -13.94 11.56 -2.11
N LEU A 47 -12.74 11.39 -1.55
CA LEU A 47 -12.15 10.08 -1.23
C LEU A 47 -12.82 9.41 -0.01
N PHE A 48 -13.58 10.17 0.79
CA PHE A 48 -14.23 9.70 2.02
C PHE A 48 -15.75 9.95 1.97
N PRO A 49 -16.48 9.34 1.03
CA PRO A 49 -17.92 9.59 0.82
C PRO A 49 -18.78 9.14 2.00
N SER A 50 -18.25 8.29 2.89
CA SER A 50 -18.95 7.86 4.11
C SER A 50 -19.10 8.95 5.18
N ARG A 51 -18.57 10.16 4.96
CA ARG A 51 -18.67 11.30 5.88
C ARG A 51 -19.48 12.49 5.36
N GLU A 52 -20.17 12.39 4.21
CA GLU A 52 -21.07 13.45 3.72
C GLU A 52 -22.40 13.58 4.51
N SER A 53 -22.51 12.93 5.66
CA SER A 53 -23.70 13.01 6.52
C SER A 53 -23.31 13.22 7.98
N GLU A 54 -22.93 14.45 8.32
CA GLU A 54 -23.19 15.06 9.62
C GLU A 54 -23.29 16.59 9.49
#